data_AF-A0A1Q7YEF5-F1
#
_entry.id   AF-A0A1Q7YEF5-F1
#
_cell.length_a   1.000
_cell.length_b   1.000
_cell.length_c   1.000
_cell.angle_alpha   90.00
_cell.angle_beta   90.00
_cell.angle_gamma   90.00
#
_symmetry.space_group_name_H-M   'P 1'
#
loop_
_entity.id
_entity.type
_entity.pdbx_description
1 polymer ?
#
loop_
_entity_poly.entity_id
_entity_poly.type
_entity_poly.pdbx_seq_one_letter_code
_entity_poly.pdbx_strand_id
1 'polypeptide(L)'
;MRLRQNRHERGFSLIELMIVIAIIGILIGVGVPTWRLMVRRGNETAAIQTIDTIKKLEADYALGHRGEFGTFDELVKEGGGLDSQRFGGERPSSNGYIYTLKVTKKAPGQPANYTLNADPEISEGVSATGKRHFYYDPSLATARENTDQPATASDPPIGQ
;
A
#
# COMPACT_ATOMS: atom_id res chain seq x y z
N MET A 1 -57.22 39.79 -19.28
CA MET A 1 -56.31 40.50 -18.36
C MET A 1 -55.37 39.45 -17.75
N ARG A 2 -54.10 39.37 -18.17
CA ARG A 2 -53.13 38.36 -17.68
C ARG A 2 -52.26 38.98 -16.59
N LEU A 3 -52.34 38.46 -15.37
CA LEU A 3 -51.48 38.86 -14.25
C LEU A 3 -50.08 38.25 -14.46
N ARG A 4 -49.09 39.11 -14.72
CA ARG A 4 -47.67 38.71 -14.73
C ARG A 4 -47.24 38.43 -13.30
N GLN A 5 -47.00 37.16 -12.97
CA GLN A 5 -46.28 36.78 -11.76
C GLN A 5 -44.82 37.21 -11.89
N ASN A 6 -44.41 38.23 -11.15
CA ASN A 6 -43.00 38.55 -10.95
C ASN A 6 -42.37 37.45 -10.09
N ARG A 7 -41.66 36.52 -10.73
CA ARG A 7 -40.71 35.65 -10.04
C ARG A 7 -39.63 36.55 -9.43
N HIS A 8 -39.60 36.64 -8.10
CA HIS A 8 -38.50 37.26 -7.39
C HIS A 8 -37.29 36.34 -7.52
N GLU A 9 -36.39 36.66 -8.45
CA GLU A 9 -35.04 36.10 -8.52
C GLU A 9 -34.35 36.43 -7.18
N ARG A 10 -34.25 35.43 -6.29
CA ARG A 10 -33.50 35.58 -5.04
C ARG A 10 -32.02 35.43 -5.39
N GLY A 11 -31.28 36.54 -5.41
CA GLY A 11 -29.83 36.54 -5.55
C GLY A 11 -29.13 36.01 -4.29
N PHE A 12 -27.95 35.41 -4.47
CA PHE A 12 -27.08 34.93 -3.38
C PHE A 12 -26.51 36.12 -2.60
N SER A 13 -26.57 36.09 -1.27
CA SER A 13 -25.99 37.16 -0.45
C SER A 13 -24.48 36.98 -0.26
N LEU A 14 -23.72 38.08 -0.20
CA LEU A 14 -22.29 38.04 0.11
C LEU A 14 -22.02 37.41 1.48
N ILE A 15 -22.92 37.64 2.45
CA ILE A 15 -22.79 37.04 3.79
C ILE A 15 -23.02 35.52 3.76
N GLU A 16 -23.91 35.03 2.90
CA GLU A 16 -24.11 33.59 2.69
C GLU A 16 -22.83 32.96 2.14
N LEU A 17 -22.20 33.62 1.16
CA LEU A 17 -20.93 33.13 0.63
C LEU A 17 -19.83 33.11 1.69
N MET A 18 -19.73 34.16 2.52
CA MET A 18 -18.74 34.23 3.60
C MET A 18 -18.91 33.11 4.63
N ILE A 19 -20.14 32.80 5.03
CA ILE A 19 -20.40 31.71 5.98
C ILE A 19 -20.06 30.36 5.33
N VAL A 20 -20.41 30.17 4.05
CA VAL A 20 -20.10 28.94 3.31
C VAL A 20 -18.59 28.70 3.23
N ILE A 21 -17.79 29.71 2.84
CA ILE A 21 -16.33 29.55 2.78
C ILE A 21 -15.72 29.32 4.16
N ALA A 22 -16.26 29.94 5.20
CA ALA A 22 -15.79 29.75 6.57
C ALA A 22 -16.02 28.30 7.04
N ILE A 23 -17.20 27.74 6.77
CA ILE A 23 -17.53 26.34 7.08
C ILE A 23 -16.63 25.40 6.28
N ILE A 24 -16.45 25.62 4.97
CA ILE A 24 -15.56 24.79 4.13
C ILE A 24 -14.12 24.84 4.65
N GLY A 25 -13.62 26.02 5.04
CA GLY A 25 -12.28 26.17 5.62
C GLY A 25 -12.08 25.33 6.89
N ILE A 26 -13.07 25.33 7.79
CA ILE A 26 -13.05 24.50 9.02
C ILE A 26 -13.05 23.00 8.67
N LEU A 27 -13.90 22.59 7.73
CA LEU A 27 -13.99 21.19 7.29
C LEU A 27 -12.68 20.70 6.68
N ILE A 28 -12.03 21.51 5.85
CA ILE A 28 -10.72 21.17 5.26
C ILE A 28 -9.64 21.09 6.36
N GLY A 29 -9.63 22.03 7.29
CA GLY A 29 -8.64 22.09 8.37
C GLY A 29 -8.59 20.82 9.23
N VAL A 30 -9.74 20.24 9.56
CA VAL A 30 -9.84 18.98 10.33
C VAL A 30 -9.84 17.73 9.43
N GLY A 31 -10.37 17.87 8.21
CA GLY A 31 -10.56 16.77 7.27
C GLY A 31 -9.25 16.24 6.68
N VAL A 32 -8.35 17.13 6.24
CA VAL A 32 -7.09 16.73 5.58
C VAL A 32 -6.21 15.83 6.46
N PRO A 33 -5.89 16.16 7.73
CA PRO A 33 -5.03 15.29 8.55
C PRO A 33 -5.69 13.93 8.81
N THR A 34 -7.00 13.91 9.07
CA THR A 34 -7.77 12.68 9.30
C THR A 34 -7.77 11.79 8.07
N TRP A 35 -8.02 12.36 6.89
CA TRP A 35 -7.99 11.63 5.62
C TRP A 35 -6.60 11.04 5.33
N ARG A 36 -5.53 11.80 5.55
CA ARG A 36 -4.16 11.29 5.37
C ARG A 36 -3.85 10.09 6.26
N LEU A 37 -4.29 10.10 7.52
CA LEU A 37 -4.15 8.95 8.43
C LEU A 37 -4.92 7.73 7.91
N MET A 38 -6.12 7.93 7.36
CA MET A 38 -6.91 6.86 6.75
C MET A 38 -6.20 6.25 5.53
N VAL A 39 -5.66 7.10 4.64
CA VAL A 39 -4.90 6.65 3.47
C VAL A 39 -3.67 5.86 3.89
N ARG A 40 -2.90 6.31 4.88
CA ARG A 40 -1.73 5.57 5.41
C ARG A 40 -2.08 4.18 5.91
N ARG A 41 -3.16 4.06 6.69
CA ARG A 41 -3.65 2.76 7.18
C ARG A 41 -4.15 1.88 6.03
N GLY A 42 -4.79 2.48 5.03
CA GLY A 42 -5.19 1.80 3.80
C GLY A 42 -3.99 1.25 3.02
N ASN A 43 -2.92 2.05 2.89
CA ASN A 43 -1.67 1.66 2.26
C ASN A 43 -1.00 0.49 3.00
N GLU A 44 -0.93 0.54 4.33
CA GLU A 44 -0.42 -0.56 5.16
C GLU A 44 -1.22 -1.84 4.95
N THR A 45 -2.55 -1.74 4.92
CA THR A 45 -3.43 -2.90 4.69
C THR A 45 -3.21 -3.48 3.29
N ALA A 46 -3.09 -2.62 2.27
CA ALA A 46 -2.79 -3.03 0.91
C ALA A 46 -1.42 -3.72 0.82
N ALA A 47 -0.40 -3.22 1.53
CA ALA A 47 0.93 -3.82 1.55
C ALA A 47 0.94 -5.22 2.14
N ILE A 48 0.19 -5.45 3.22
CA ILE A 48 0.01 -6.79 3.81
C ILE A 48 -0.67 -7.73 2.80
N GLN A 49 -1.73 -7.27 2.12
CA GLN A 49 -2.42 -8.06 1.09
C GLN A 49 -1.52 -8.39 -0.10
N THR A 50 -0.67 -7.44 -0.52
CA THR A 50 0.33 -7.66 -1.56
C THR A 50 1.36 -8.70 -1.13
N ILE A 51 1.86 -8.64 0.11
CA ILE A 51 2.76 -9.66 0.66
C ILE A 51 2.09 -11.05 0.60
N ASP A 52 0.85 -11.18 1.05
CA ASP A 52 0.14 -12.46 1.00
C ASP A 52 -0.15 -12.94 -0.42
N THR A 53 -0.32 -12.02 -1.37
CA THR A 53 -0.44 -12.35 -2.80
C THR A 53 0.87 -12.90 -3.33
N ILE A 54 1.99 -12.21 -3.09
CA ILE A 54 3.33 -12.65 -3.52
C ILE A 54 3.67 -14.01 -2.89
N LYS A 55 3.36 -14.22 -1.61
CA LYS A 55 3.55 -15.51 -0.92
C LYS A 55 2.85 -16.68 -1.62
N LYS A 56 1.61 -16.47 -2.05
CA LYS A 56 0.85 -17.49 -2.79
C LYS A 56 1.48 -17.76 -4.15
N LEU A 57 1.84 -16.70 -4.86
CA LEU A 57 2.48 -16.82 -6.17
C LEU A 57 3.83 -17.51 -6.10
N GLU A 58 4.63 -17.25 -5.07
CA GLU A 58 5.90 -17.95 -4.83
C GLU A 58 5.70 -19.43 -4.51
N ALA A 59 4.66 -19.76 -3.74
CA ALA A 59 4.30 -21.16 -3.49
C ALA A 59 3.89 -21.87 -4.80
N ASP A 60 3.05 -21.23 -5.61
CA ASP A 60 2.64 -21.76 -6.91
C ASP A 60 3.82 -21.88 -7.88
N TYR A 61 4.70 -20.87 -7.92
CA TYR A 61 5.92 -20.86 -8.73
C TYR A 61 6.84 -22.02 -8.33
N ALA A 62 7.05 -22.25 -7.04
CA ALA A 62 7.85 -23.34 -6.52
C ALA A 62 7.32 -24.73 -6.92
N LEU A 63 5.99 -24.90 -7.01
CA LEU A 63 5.38 -26.15 -7.50
C LEU A 63 5.73 -26.41 -8.97
N GLY A 64 5.77 -25.38 -9.81
CA GLY A 64 6.15 -25.48 -11.23
C GLY A 64 7.66 -25.54 -11.49
N HIS A 65 8.47 -24.99 -10.59
CA HIS A 65 9.89 -24.70 -10.82
C HIS A 65 10.82 -25.49 -9.89
N ARG A 66 10.47 -26.75 -9.56
CA ARG A 66 11.31 -27.68 -8.79
C ARG A 66 11.73 -27.15 -7.41
N GLY A 67 10.87 -26.35 -6.79
CA GLY A 67 11.13 -25.73 -5.48
C GLY A 67 12.02 -24.49 -5.54
N GLU A 68 12.27 -23.90 -6.71
CA GLU A 68 12.86 -22.57 -6.84
C GLU A 68 11.80 -21.47 -6.64
N PHE A 69 12.25 -20.25 -6.38
CA PHE A 69 11.42 -19.07 -6.20
C PHE A 69 11.67 -18.05 -7.32
N GLY A 70 10.67 -17.21 -7.60
CA GLY A 70 10.67 -16.31 -8.75
C GLY A 70 10.99 -14.86 -8.36
N THR A 71 11.70 -14.14 -9.20
CA THR A 71 11.78 -12.67 -9.12
C THR A 71 10.44 -12.02 -9.50
N PHE A 72 10.25 -10.73 -9.22
CA PHE A 72 9.01 -10.03 -9.60
C PHE A 72 8.67 -10.19 -11.08
N ASP A 73 9.66 -10.05 -11.97
CA ASP A 73 9.46 -10.21 -13.41
C ASP A 73 9.05 -11.63 -13.80
N GLU A 74 9.56 -12.65 -13.10
CA GLU A 74 9.18 -14.05 -13.32
C GLU A 74 7.76 -14.32 -12.83
N LEU A 75 7.39 -13.82 -11.64
CA LEU A 75 6.03 -13.95 -11.10
C LEU A 75 4.98 -13.20 -11.94
N VAL A 76 5.34 -12.04 -12.48
CA VAL A 76 4.48 -11.28 -13.42
C VAL A 76 4.28 -12.06 -14.73
N LYS A 77 5.35 -12.67 -15.27
CA LYS A 77 5.28 -13.47 -16.51
C LYS A 77 4.47 -14.76 -16.36
N GLU A 78 4.52 -15.38 -15.17
CA GLU A 78 3.72 -16.57 -14.85
C GLU A 78 2.20 -16.28 -14.93
N GLY A 79 1.80 -15.00 -14.82
CA GLY A 79 0.42 -14.57 -15.06
C GLY A 79 -0.55 -14.82 -13.91
N GLY A 80 -0.05 -15.10 -12.70
CA GLY A 80 -0.86 -15.49 -11.55
C GLY A 80 -1.58 -14.36 -10.79
N GLY A 81 -1.41 -13.09 -11.18
CA GLY A 81 -2.19 -11.97 -10.61
C GLY A 81 -1.40 -10.75 -10.14
N LEU A 82 -0.09 -10.65 -10.40
CA LEU A 82 0.65 -9.39 -10.27
C LEU A 82 0.49 -8.55 -11.53
N ASP A 83 0.06 -7.30 -11.36
CA ASP A 83 -0.04 -6.32 -12.43
C ASP A 83 1.36 -5.90 -12.90
N SER A 84 1.67 -6.16 -14.17
CA SER A 84 2.97 -5.82 -14.78
C SER A 84 3.27 -4.33 -14.76
N GLN A 85 2.26 -3.46 -14.73
CA GLN A 85 2.46 -2.01 -14.65
C GLN A 85 2.92 -1.56 -13.25
N ARG A 86 2.56 -2.33 -12.22
CA ARG A 86 2.86 -2.01 -10.81
C ARG A 86 4.07 -2.77 -10.29
N PHE A 87 4.25 -4.01 -10.75
CA PHE A 87 5.24 -4.96 -10.22
C PHE A 87 6.37 -5.28 -11.22
N GLY A 88 6.52 -4.52 -12.30
CA GLY A 88 7.66 -4.67 -13.20
C GLY A 88 8.96 -4.14 -12.60
N GLY A 89 10.07 -4.84 -12.86
CA GLY A 89 11.42 -4.43 -12.44
C GLY A 89 11.79 -4.83 -11.01
N GLU A 90 12.96 -4.35 -10.55
CA GLU A 90 13.59 -4.85 -9.32
C GLU A 90 12.99 -4.28 -8.01
N ARG A 91 12.40 -3.09 -8.07
CA ARG A 91 11.92 -2.35 -6.88
C ARG A 91 10.55 -1.71 -7.13
N PRO A 92 9.51 -2.52 -7.36
CA PRO A 92 8.18 -1.99 -7.65
C PRO A 92 7.62 -1.21 -6.47
N SER A 93 6.84 -0.17 -6.78
CA SER A 93 6.11 0.61 -5.79
C SER A 93 4.61 0.52 -6.05
N SER A 94 3.84 0.31 -4.99
CA SER A 94 2.38 0.24 -5.06
C SER A 94 1.76 0.75 -3.77
N ASN A 95 0.72 1.58 -3.90
CA ASN A 95 -0.02 2.13 -2.76
C ASN A 95 0.90 2.79 -1.71
N GLY A 96 1.94 3.51 -2.14
CA GLY A 96 2.86 4.22 -1.24
C GLY A 96 3.85 3.31 -0.50
N TYR A 97 4.00 2.06 -0.93
CA TYR A 97 4.98 1.09 -0.43
C TYR A 97 5.92 0.65 -1.56
N ILE A 98 7.18 0.46 -1.22
CA ILE A 98 8.22 -0.11 -2.08
C ILE A 98 8.43 -1.57 -1.66
N TYR A 99 8.41 -2.47 -2.62
CA TYR A 99 8.63 -3.89 -2.39
C TYR A 99 10.03 -4.31 -2.83
N THR A 100 10.70 -5.10 -2.00
CA THR A 100 12.02 -5.66 -2.31
C THR A 100 11.96 -7.17 -2.14
N LEU A 101 12.10 -7.90 -3.24
CA LEU A 101 12.14 -9.36 -3.26
C LEU A 101 13.57 -9.81 -3.57
N LYS A 102 14.16 -10.59 -2.66
CA LYS A 102 15.49 -11.19 -2.86
C LYS A 102 15.34 -12.69 -2.90
N VAL A 103 15.62 -13.28 -4.06
CA VAL A 103 15.59 -14.72 -4.28
C VAL A 103 16.98 -15.31 -4.12
N THR A 104 17.05 -16.42 -3.40
CA THR A 104 18.24 -17.26 -3.24
C THR A 104 17.97 -18.57 -3.95
N LYS A 105 18.73 -18.85 -5.02
CA LYS A 105 18.58 -20.09 -5.79
C LYS A 105 19.09 -21.30 -5.02
N LYS A 106 18.56 -22.47 -5.35
CA LYS A 106 19.06 -23.73 -4.80
C LYS A 106 20.51 -23.98 -5.24
N ALA A 107 21.35 -24.40 -4.31
CA ALA A 107 22.72 -24.84 -4.57
C ALA A 107 23.07 -26.04 -3.67
N PRO A 108 24.17 -26.78 -3.93
CA PRO A 108 24.60 -27.87 -3.05
C PRO A 108 24.78 -27.39 -1.60
N GLY A 109 24.01 -27.95 -0.67
CA GLY A 109 24.01 -27.54 0.75
C GLY A 109 23.21 -26.28 1.08
N GLN A 110 22.55 -25.66 0.10
CA GLN A 110 21.76 -24.44 0.26
C GLN A 110 20.37 -24.61 -0.34
N PRO A 111 19.31 -24.69 0.48
CA PRO A 111 17.95 -24.69 -0.04
C PRO A 111 17.64 -23.36 -0.74
N ALA A 112 16.75 -23.40 -1.74
CA ALA A 112 16.19 -22.18 -2.29
C ALA A 112 15.43 -21.43 -1.18
N ASN A 113 15.47 -20.10 -1.23
CA ASN A 113 14.75 -19.25 -0.29
C ASN A 113 14.41 -17.91 -0.95
N TYR A 114 13.52 -17.14 -0.34
CA TYR A 114 13.36 -15.74 -0.68
C TYR A 114 13.06 -14.90 0.56
N THR A 115 13.36 -13.61 0.47
CA THR A 115 12.94 -12.62 1.46
C THR A 115 12.16 -11.52 0.75
N LEU A 116 11.07 -11.09 1.37
CA LEU A 116 10.21 -10.04 0.86
C LEU A 116 10.08 -8.94 1.91
N ASN A 117 10.48 -7.73 1.54
CA ASN A 117 10.25 -6.53 2.32
C ASN A 117 9.19 -5.66 1.64
N ALA A 118 8.36 -4.99 2.45
CA ALA A 118 7.52 -3.89 2.02
C ALA A 118 7.72 -2.71 2.97
N ASP A 119 8.31 -1.63 2.44
CA ASP A 119 8.68 -0.45 3.19
C ASP A 119 7.88 0.76 2.69
N PRO A 120 7.41 1.68 3.57
CA PRO A 120 6.77 2.90 3.12
C PRO A 120 7.73 3.71 2.26
N GLU A 121 7.24 4.24 1.14
CA GLU A 121 8.00 5.15 0.26
C GLU A 121 8.45 6.42 1.02
N ILE A 122 7.61 6.90 1.95
CA ILE A 122 7.94 7.97 2.88
C ILE A 122 7.57 7.47 4.29
N SER A 123 8.57 7.24 5.13
CA SER A 123 8.38 6.66 6.48
C SER A 123 8.00 7.69 7.54
N GLU A 124 8.29 8.98 7.31
CA GLU A 124 8.20 10.01 8.35
C GLU A 124 7.47 11.29 7.92
N GLY A 125 7.04 12.05 8.93
CA GLY A 125 6.46 13.38 8.75
C GLY A 125 5.00 13.40 8.25
N VAL A 126 4.54 14.60 7.88
CA VAL A 126 3.14 14.85 7.47
C VAL A 126 2.77 14.27 6.10
N SER A 127 3.78 13.84 5.34
CA SER A 127 3.64 13.22 4.02
C SER A 127 3.96 11.73 4.01
N ALA A 128 4.20 11.12 5.18
CA ALA A 128 4.42 9.68 5.27
C ALA A 128 3.32 8.88 4.56
N THR A 129 3.71 7.84 3.84
CA THR A 129 2.81 6.95 3.08
C THR A 129 2.39 5.74 3.90
N GLY A 130 3.15 5.42 4.95
CA GLY A 130 2.86 4.40 5.97
C GLY A 130 3.80 4.58 7.16
N LYS A 131 3.55 3.88 8.26
CA LYS A 131 4.44 3.86 9.44
C LYS A 131 5.15 2.52 9.61
N ARG A 132 4.45 1.43 9.29
CA ARG A 132 5.00 0.08 9.47
C ARG A 132 5.78 -0.38 8.26
N HIS A 133 6.92 -0.98 8.52
CA HIS A 133 7.73 -1.77 7.63
C HIS A 133 7.38 -3.24 7.81
N PHE A 134 7.38 -4.02 6.73
CA PHE A 134 7.01 -5.42 6.76
C PHE A 134 8.09 -6.31 6.18
N TYR A 135 8.19 -7.52 6.72
CA TYR A 135 9.14 -8.54 6.29
C TYR A 135 8.50 -9.92 6.26
N TYR A 136 8.86 -10.73 5.27
CA TYR A 136 8.49 -12.14 5.21
C TYR A 136 9.60 -12.97 4.59
N ASP A 137 9.75 -14.20 5.08
CA ASP A 137 10.45 -15.28 4.42
C ASP A 137 9.68 -16.61 4.66
N PRO A 138 9.82 -17.62 3.80
CA PRO A 138 9.14 -18.92 3.91
C PRO A 138 9.30 -19.68 5.23
N SER A 139 10.31 -19.39 6.06
CA SER A 139 10.47 -20.04 7.37
C SER A 139 9.52 -19.49 8.43
N LEU A 140 8.88 -18.35 8.15
CA LEU A 140 7.96 -17.66 9.05
C LEU A 140 6.50 -18.03 8.79
N ALA A 141 5.74 -18.31 9.84
CA ALA A 141 4.30 -18.53 9.74
C ALA A 141 3.53 -17.24 9.38
N THR A 142 4.03 -16.08 9.83
CA THR A 142 3.40 -14.77 9.64
C THR A 142 4.48 -13.73 9.36
N ALA A 143 4.15 -12.73 8.54
CA ALA A 143 5.05 -11.61 8.29
C ALA A 143 5.36 -10.85 9.59
N ARG A 144 6.53 -10.21 9.63
CA ARG A 144 7.02 -9.38 10.73
C ARG A 144 6.78 -7.91 10.45
N GLU A 145 6.70 -7.11 11.51
CA GLU A 145 6.58 -5.66 11.42
C GLU A 145 7.56 -4.89 12.29
N ASN A 146 7.97 -3.72 11.83
CA ASN A 146 8.78 -2.76 12.58
C ASN A 146 8.30 -1.34 12.24
N THR A 147 8.34 -0.38 13.16
CA THR A 147 7.86 1.00 12.93
C THR A 147 8.94 2.03 12.65
N ASP A 148 10.21 1.66 12.83
CA ASP A 148 11.31 2.61 12.87
C ASP A 148 12.34 2.35 11.76
N GLN A 149 12.43 1.10 11.30
CA GLN A 149 13.37 0.66 10.27
C GLN A 149 12.79 -0.50 9.46
N PRO A 150 13.38 -0.83 8.28
CA PRO A 150 13.00 -2.02 7.53
C PRO A 150 12.96 -3.27 8.41
N ALA A 151 11.82 -3.97 8.39
CA ALA A 151 11.61 -5.14 9.22
C ALA A 151 12.51 -6.32 8.78
N THR A 152 12.75 -7.22 9.72
CA THR A 152 13.60 -8.40 9.60
C THR A 152 12.91 -9.62 10.22
N ALA A 153 13.50 -10.81 10.06
CA ALA A 153 12.97 -12.04 10.64
C ALA A 153 12.89 -12.04 12.18
N SER A 154 13.65 -11.15 12.84
CA SER A 154 13.71 -11.05 14.30
C SER A 154 12.64 -10.13 14.90
N ASP A 155 11.92 -9.38 14.07
CA ASP A 155 10.91 -8.44 14.52
C ASP A 155 9.59 -9.14 14.93
N PRO A 156 8.73 -8.46 15.70
CA PRO A 156 7.43 -9.00 16.11
C PRO A 156 6.56 -9.39 14.91
N PRO A 157 5.71 -10.43 15.02
CA PRO A 157 4.77 -10.79 13.98
C PRO A 157 3.65 -9.74 13.88
N ILE A 158 3.08 -9.56 12.68
CA ILE A 158 1.95 -8.64 12.48
C ILE A 158 0.77 -9.02 13.37
N GLY A 159 0.19 -8.02 14.05
CA GLY A 159 -1.04 -8.17 14.82
C GLY A 159 -0.87 -8.64 16.27
N GLN A 160 0.34 -8.52 16.82
CA GLN A 160 0.62 -8.70 18.25
C GLN A 160 0.76 -7.39 19.01
#